data_AF-A0A4D4MSQ0-F1
#
_entry.id   AF-A0A4D4MSQ0-F1
#
_cell.length_a   1.000
_cell.length_b   1.000
_cell.length_c   1.000
_cell.angle_alpha   90.00
_cell.angle_beta   90.00
_cell.angle_gamma   90.00
#
_symmetry.space_group_name_H-M   'P 1'
#
loop_
_entity.id
_entity.type
_entity.pdbx_description
1 polymer ?
#
loop_
_entity_poly.entity_id
_entity_poly.type
_entity_poly.pdbx_seq_one_letter_code
_entity_poly.pdbx_strand_id
1 'polypeptide(L)'
;MDGGPLSAGRALNRTRRRRHGGAHAASERTAATPAPLLFEPTEAAGDPEHFFDLESIDDPRALLARATELTHAFRAAADRAVEFQAVAAAQLADPRRFDRLTPADIAERAEWTEDYAKKMVEFGRDLLRGREGNGPADML
;
A
#
# COMPACT_ATOMS: atom_id res chain seq x y z
N MET A 1 -58.70 -16.39 38.72
CA MET A 1 -58.71 -15.46 39.87
C MET A 1 -57.82 -16.09 40.92
N ASP A 2 -56.67 -15.52 41.21
CA ASP A 2 -55.88 -15.91 42.37
C ASP A 2 -54.90 -14.80 42.76
N GLY A 3 -54.80 -14.57 44.07
CA GLY A 3 -53.65 -13.98 44.75
C GLY A 3 -53.47 -12.46 44.70
N GLY A 4 -54.00 -11.74 45.69
CA GLY A 4 -53.29 -10.56 46.23
C GLY A 4 -52.23 -11.00 47.25
N PRO A 5 -51.70 -10.09 48.09
CA PRO A 5 -50.93 -8.87 47.82
C PRO A 5 -49.48 -9.05 48.35
N LEU A 6 -48.72 -7.96 48.54
CA LEU A 6 -47.65 -7.70 49.54
C LEU A 6 -46.65 -6.68 48.95
N SER A 7 -46.82 -5.39 49.23
CA SER A 7 -46.13 -4.67 50.31
C SER A 7 -44.60 -4.65 50.19
N ALA A 8 -44.03 -3.48 49.91
CA ALA A 8 -43.33 -2.65 50.90
C ALA A 8 -42.30 -1.69 50.28
N GLY A 9 -42.19 -0.50 50.88
CA GLY A 9 -40.97 0.32 50.92
C GLY A 9 -40.86 1.38 49.82
N ARG A 10 -41.16 2.67 50.10
CA ARG A 10 -40.18 3.70 50.54
C ARG A 10 -38.88 3.66 49.71
N ALA A 11 -38.36 4.73 49.12
CA ALA A 11 -38.58 6.14 49.34
C ALA A 11 -38.00 6.94 48.14
N LEU A 12 -38.66 8.05 47.82
CA LEU A 12 -38.07 9.33 47.40
C LEU A 12 -36.98 9.28 46.32
N ASN A 13 -37.41 9.29 45.06
CA ASN A 13 -36.57 9.75 43.95
C ASN A 13 -37.16 11.04 43.36
N ARG A 14 -36.72 12.21 43.86
CA ARG A 14 -36.66 13.45 43.06
C ARG A 14 -36.01 14.59 43.83
N THR A 15 -34.71 14.76 43.64
CA THR A 15 -34.11 16.09 43.66
C THR A 15 -33.15 16.20 42.48
N ARG A 16 -33.73 16.67 41.37
CA ARG A 16 -32.99 17.31 40.29
C ARG A 16 -32.21 18.48 40.88
N ARG A 17 -30.88 18.45 40.81
CA ARG A 17 -30.11 19.67 40.61
C ARG A 17 -28.87 19.37 39.77
N ARG A 18 -28.89 19.96 38.58
CA ARG A 18 -27.81 20.13 37.62
C ARG A 18 -26.45 20.37 38.30
N ARG A 19 -25.41 19.66 37.86
CA ARG A 19 -24.40 20.15 36.90
C ARG A 19 -23.62 18.95 36.38
N HIS A 20 -23.48 18.89 35.05
CA HIS A 20 -22.79 17.83 34.33
C HIS A 20 -21.31 17.79 34.69
N GLY A 21 -20.82 16.57 34.86
CA GLY A 21 -19.41 16.24 34.98
C GLY A 21 -18.63 16.57 33.71
N GLY A 22 -17.34 16.79 33.91
CA GLY A 22 -16.39 17.09 32.86
C GLY A 22 -16.32 15.97 31.84
N ALA A 23 -16.54 16.34 30.58
CA ALA A 23 -16.12 15.54 29.45
C ALA A 23 -14.63 15.76 29.26
N HIS A 24 -13.87 14.68 29.37
CA HIS A 24 -12.53 14.56 28.82
C HIS A 24 -12.58 15.03 27.36
N ALA A 25 -11.96 16.17 27.08
CA ALA A 25 -11.68 16.58 25.72
C ALA A 25 -10.66 15.61 25.13
N ALA A 26 -11.16 14.53 24.53
CA ALA A 26 -10.42 13.78 23.54
C ALA A 26 -10.01 14.78 22.46
N SER A 27 -8.70 15.04 22.37
CA SER A 27 -8.11 15.75 21.23
C SER A 27 -8.24 14.84 20.02
N GLU A 28 -9.43 14.83 19.42
CA GLU A 28 -9.64 14.37 18.06
C GLU A 28 -8.71 15.21 17.18
N ARG A 29 -7.62 14.61 16.71
CA ARG A 29 -6.75 15.19 15.70
C ARG A 29 -7.64 15.44 14.48
N THR A 30 -8.15 16.65 14.34
CA THR A 30 -8.82 17.10 13.11
C THR A 30 -7.89 16.81 11.95
N ALA A 31 -8.30 15.88 11.09
CA ALA A 31 -7.59 15.61 9.85
C ALA A 31 -7.48 16.94 9.09
N ALA A 32 -6.24 17.41 8.87
CA ALA A 32 -6.02 18.57 8.03
C ALA A 32 -6.50 18.21 6.62
N THR A 33 -7.55 18.89 6.15
CA THR A 33 -7.96 18.76 4.75
C THR A 33 -6.80 19.27 3.91
N PRO A 34 -6.33 18.51 2.90
CA PRO A 34 -5.24 18.95 2.05
C PRO A 34 -5.60 20.30 1.43
N ALA A 35 -4.64 21.22 1.43
CA ALA A 35 -4.81 22.55 0.86
C ALA A 35 -5.20 22.43 -0.63
N PRO A 36 -6.14 23.25 -1.12
CA PRO A 36 -6.49 23.28 -2.54
C PRO A 36 -5.27 23.62 -3.37
N LEU A 37 -5.08 22.91 -4.49
CA LEU A 37 -4.01 23.21 -5.43
C LEU A 37 -4.21 24.62 -6.00
N LEU A 38 -3.14 25.42 -6.00
CA LEU A 38 -3.15 26.78 -6.53
C LEU A 38 -3.02 26.81 -8.07
N PHE A 39 -2.84 25.64 -8.68
CA PHE A 39 -2.67 25.47 -10.12
C PHE A 39 -3.42 24.21 -10.56
N GLU A 40 -4.02 24.28 -11.74
CA GLU A 40 -4.49 23.09 -12.43
C GLU A 40 -3.28 22.22 -12.81
N PRO A 41 -3.35 20.88 -12.65
CA PRO A 41 -2.34 20.01 -13.23
C PRO A 41 -2.23 20.32 -14.72
N THR A 42 -1.01 20.41 -15.24
CA THR A 42 -0.84 20.41 -16.70
C THR A 42 -1.40 19.08 -17.19
N GLU A 43 -2.58 19.11 -17.80
CA GLU A 43 -3.18 17.98 -18.47
C GLU A 43 -2.12 17.52 -19.48
N ALA A 44 -1.58 16.32 -19.27
CA ALA A 44 -0.66 15.74 -20.22
C ALA A 44 -1.44 15.61 -21.51
N ALA A 45 -1.19 16.50 -22.47
CA ALA A 45 -1.67 16.38 -23.83
C ALA A 45 -0.91 15.22 -24.50
N GLY A 46 -1.06 14.02 -23.96
CA GLY A 46 -0.83 12.80 -24.69
C GLY A 46 -2.08 12.57 -25.51
N ASP A 47 -1.91 12.30 -26.80
CA ASP A 47 -2.97 11.64 -27.54
C ASP A 47 -3.33 10.36 -26.77
N PRO A 48 -4.57 10.20 -26.27
CA PRO A 48 -4.96 8.99 -25.56
C PRO A 48 -4.81 7.73 -26.42
N GLU A 49 -4.67 7.89 -27.73
CA GLU A 49 -4.64 6.78 -28.67
C GLU A 49 -3.28 6.04 -28.69
N HIS A 50 -2.11 6.67 -28.46
CA HIS A 50 -0.81 5.98 -28.67
C HIS A 50 0.38 6.43 -27.78
N PHE A 51 0.60 5.82 -26.60
CA PHE A 51 1.71 6.16 -25.67
C PHE A 51 3.14 6.03 -26.25
N PHE A 52 3.34 5.24 -27.32
CA PHE A 52 4.65 5.00 -27.93
C PHE A 52 4.80 5.54 -29.35
N ASP A 53 3.71 6.06 -29.94
CA ASP A 53 3.63 6.62 -31.29
C ASP A 53 4.13 5.70 -32.43
N LEU A 54 4.16 4.38 -32.25
CA LEU A 54 4.72 3.46 -33.25
C LEU A 54 3.90 3.42 -34.53
N GLU A 55 2.57 3.48 -34.39
CA GLU A 55 1.60 3.46 -35.50
C GLU A 55 1.70 4.71 -36.39
N SER A 56 2.32 5.78 -35.90
CA SER A 56 2.55 7.02 -36.65
C SER A 56 3.83 7.02 -37.50
N ILE A 57 4.68 5.99 -37.37
CA ILE A 57 5.98 5.93 -38.05
C ILE A 57 5.88 5.14 -39.36
N ASP A 58 5.86 5.87 -40.49
CA ASP A 58 5.76 5.26 -41.82
C ASP A 58 7.08 4.66 -42.34
N ASP A 59 8.24 5.23 -41.98
CA ASP A 59 9.54 4.72 -42.44
C ASP A 59 9.92 3.42 -41.71
N PRO A 60 10.04 2.28 -42.40
CA PRO A 60 10.35 1.00 -41.75
C PRO A 60 11.68 0.99 -40.99
N ARG A 61 12.66 1.81 -41.41
CA ARG A 61 13.95 1.91 -40.71
C ARG A 61 13.82 2.67 -39.40
N ALA A 62 13.12 3.81 -39.41
CA ALA A 62 12.79 4.55 -38.20
C ALA A 62 11.95 3.71 -37.22
N LEU A 63 10.95 2.97 -37.72
CA LEU A 63 10.12 2.09 -36.91
C LEU A 63 10.97 0.99 -36.23
N LEU A 64 11.85 0.32 -36.98
CA LEU A 64 12.72 -0.73 -36.44
C LEU A 64 13.66 -0.18 -35.35
N ALA A 65 14.28 0.98 -35.58
CA ALA A 65 15.15 1.61 -34.61
C ALA A 65 14.38 1.91 -33.31
N ARG A 66 13.21 2.53 -33.43
CA ARG A 66 12.38 2.92 -32.29
C ARG A 66 11.87 1.71 -31.50
N ALA A 67 11.37 0.68 -32.18
CA ALA A 67 10.90 -0.55 -31.53
C ALA A 67 12.05 -1.29 -30.79
N THR A 68 13.28 -1.22 -31.32
CA THR A 68 14.46 -1.82 -30.69
C THR A 68 14.82 -1.10 -29.39
N GLU A 69 14.84 0.23 -29.39
CA GLU A 69 15.05 1.03 -28.17
C GLU A 69 14.03 0.68 -27.09
N LEU A 70 12.75 0.64 -27.45
CA LEU A 70 11.67 0.30 -26.52
C LEU A 70 11.84 -1.12 -25.97
N THR A 71 12.24 -2.09 -26.80
CA THR A 71 12.51 -3.47 -26.35
C THR A 71 13.58 -3.51 -25.26
N HIS A 72 14.66 -2.74 -25.41
CA HIS A 72 15.70 -2.66 -24.38
C HIS A 72 15.20 -1.96 -23.11
N ALA A 73 14.45 -0.87 -23.27
CA ALA A 73 13.87 -0.14 -22.13
C ALA A 73 12.91 -1.02 -21.32
N PHE A 74 12.02 -1.76 -22.00
CA PHE A 74 11.06 -2.66 -21.35
C PHE A 74 11.73 -3.85 -20.68
N ARG A 75 12.80 -4.40 -21.26
CA ARG A 75 13.57 -5.45 -20.60
C ARG A 75 14.17 -4.93 -19.29
N ALA A 76 14.82 -3.77 -19.33
CA ALA A 76 15.36 -3.14 -18.13
C ALA A 76 14.25 -2.85 -17.10
N ALA A 77 13.09 -2.38 -17.53
CA ALA A 77 11.95 -2.14 -16.65
C ALA A 77 11.40 -3.44 -16.03
N ALA A 78 11.28 -4.51 -16.82
CA ALA A 78 10.86 -5.82 -16.34
C ALA A 78 11.84 -6.39 -15.31
N ASP A 79 13.15 -6.29 -15.57
CA ASP A 79 14.18 -6.72 -14.63
C ASP A 79 14.04 -5.99 -13.29
N ARG A 80 13.81 -4.66 -13.32
CA ARG A 80 13.57 -3.88 -12.09
C ARG A 80 12.25 -4.22 -11.41
N ALA A 81 11.19 -4.47 -12.16
CA ALA A 81 9.93 -4.90 -11.60
C ALA A 81 10.08 -6.23 -10.82
N VAL A 82 10.87 -7.17 -11.34
CA VAL A 82 11.18 -8.44 -10.67
C VAL A 82 11.95 -8.21 -9.37
N GLU A 83 12.93 -7.31 -9.33
CA GLU A 83 13.62 -6.93 -8.09
C GLU A 83 12.63 -6.39 -7.04
N PHE A 84 11.71 -5.51 -7.45
CA PHE A 84 10.69 -4.97 -6.54
C PHE A 84 9.69 -6.04 -6.07
N GLN A 85 9.30 -6.97 -6.94
CA GLN A 85 8.47 -8.12 -6.56
C GLN A 85 9.17 -8.97 -5.49
N ALA A 86 10.48 -9.23 -5.65
CA ALA A 86 11.27 -9.97 -4.66
C ALA A 86 11.34 -9.23 -3.32
N VAL A 87 11.61 -7.93 -3.34
CA VAL A 87 11.62 -7.09 -2.13
C VAL A 87 10.26 -7.11 -1.44
N ALA A 88 9.16 -6.99 -2.19
CA ALA A 88 7.81 -7.07 -1.64
C ALA A 88 7.53 -8.45 -1.03
N ALA A 89 7.88 -9.54 -1.71
CA ALA A 89 7.74 -10.89 -1.19
C ALA A 89 8.54 -11.08 0.12
N ALA A 90 9.79 -10.62 0.16
CA ALA A 90 10.64 -10.66 1.35
C ALA A 90 10.03 -9.90 2.53
N GLN A 91 9.50 -8.71 2.27
CA GLN A 91 8.82 -7.91 3.30
C GLN A 91 7.52 -8.56 3.77
N LEU A 92 6.74 -9.17 2.89
CA LEU A 92 5.50 -9.89 3.27
C LEU A 92 5.80 -11.15 4.11
N ALA A 93 6.94 -11.79 3.88
CA ALA A 93 7.39 -12.98 4.61
C ALA A 93 8.22 -12.64 5.88
N ASP A 94 8.40 -11.38 6.22
CA ASP A 94 9.23 -10.97 7.37
C ASP A 94 8.60 -11.47 8.68
N PRO A 95 9.32 -12.28 9.50
CA PRO A 95 8.81 -12.79 10.78
C PRO A 95 8.50 -11.70 11.80
N ARG A 96 9.02 -10.48 11.63
CA ARG A 96 8.75 -9.34 12.50
C ARG A 96 7.38 -8.71 12.27
N ARG A 97 6.70 -9.05 11.16
CA ARG A 97 5.36 -8.57 10.85
C ARG A 97 4.29 -9.39 11.56
N PHE A 98 3.24 -8.69 11.99
CA PHE A 98 2.07 -9.32 12.57
C PHE A 98 1.21 -10.01 11.50
N ASP A 99 1.20 -9.50 10.28
CA ASP A 99 0.43 -9.97 9.11
C ASP A 99 1.30 -10.77 8.13
N ARG A 100 2.36 -11.41 8.63
CA ARG A 100 3.29 -12.16 7.77
C ARG A 100 2.54 -13.23 6.96
N LEU A 101 2.92 -13.36 5.70
CA LEU A 101 2.40 -14.38 4.80
C LEU A 101 3.33 -15.58 4.75
N THR A 102 2.76 -16.77 4.53
CA THR A 102 3.57 -17.94 4.17
C THR A 102 3.99 -17.85 2.70
N PRO A 103 5.05 -18.57 2.28
CA PRO A 103 5.39 -18.66 0.85
C PRO A 103 4.24 -19.14 -0.02
N ALA A 104 3.35 -20.01 0.50
CA ALA A 104 2.18 -20.50 -0.22
C ALA A 104 1.15 -19.37 -0.44
N ASP A 105 0.88 -18.55 0.57
CA ASP A 105 -0.06 -17.42 0.45
C ASP A 105 0.49 -16.33 -0.48
N ILE A 106 1.81 -16.10 -0.47
CA ILE A 106 2.47 -15.19 -1.41
C ILE A 106 2.34 -15.75 -2.83
N ALA A 107 2.58 -17.04 -3.00
CA ALA A 107 2.50 -17.71 -4.29
C ALA A 107 1.09 -17.64 -4.89
N GLU A 108 0.06 -17.87 -4.09
CA GLU A 108 -1.34 -17.73 -4.52
C GLU A 108 -1.62 -16.32 -5.07
N ARG A 109 -1.23 -15.28 -4.33
CA ARG A 109 -1.48 -13.87 -4.70
C ARG A 109 -0.71 -13.41 -5.93
N ALA A 110 0.47 -13.98 -6.14
CA ALA A 110 1.36 -13.61 -7.23
C ALA A 110 1.25 -14.55 -8.44
N GLU A 111 0.34 -15.53 -8.39
CA GLU A 111 0.18 -16.59 -9.40
C GLU A 111 1.49 -17.35 -9.65
N TRP A 112 2.22 -17.64 -8.57
CA TRP A 112 3.47 -18.37 -8.58
C TRP A 112 3.32 -19.78 -8.02
N THR A 113 4.33 -20.60 -8.25
CA THR A 113 4.51 -21.81 -7.45
C THR A 113 5.08 -21.44 -6.08
N GLU A 114 4.78 -22.24 -5.06
CA GLU A 114 5.30 -22.02 -3.71
C GLU A 114 6.84 -21.99 -3.68
N ASP A 115 7.49 -22.89 -4.43
CA ASP A 115 8.95 -22.95 -4.50
C ASP A 115 9.56 -21.73 -5.21
N TYR A 116 8.85 -21.15 -6.18
CA TYR A 116 9.29 -19.88 -6.77
C TYR A 116 9.13 -18.72 -5.78
N ALA A 117 8.02 -18.66 -5.03
CA ALA A 117 7.84 -17.67 -3.98
C ALA A 117 8.93 -17.74 -2.89
N LYS A 118 9.36 -18.94 -2.48
CA LYS A 118 10.50 -19.13 -1.56
C LYS A 118 11.77 -18.49 -2.12
N LYS A 119 12.12 -18.77 -3.38
CA LYS A 119 13.29 -18.19 -4.06
C LYS A 119 13.19 -16.67 -4.14
N MET A 120 12.00 -16.12 -4.42
CA MET A 120 11.79 -14.67 -4.48
C MET A 120 11.93 -13.99 -3.12
N VAL A 121 11.46 -14.62 -2.05
CA VAL A 121 11.65 -14.15 -0.67
C VAL A 121 13.14 -14.12 -0.31
N GLU A 122 13.89 -15.18 -0.65
CA GLU A 122 15.33 -15.25 -0.42
C GLU A 122 16.09 -14.17 -1.20
N PHE A 123 15.83 -14.06 -2.50
CA PHE A 123 16.43 -13.04 -3.35
C PHE A 123 16.14 -11.62 -2.84
N GLY A 124 14.90 -11.34 -2.44
CA GLY A 124 14.52 -10.05 -1.87
C GLY A 124 15.23 -9.72 -0.55
N ARG A 125 15.46 -10.71 0.31
CA ARG A 125 16.24 -10.52 1.55
C ARG A 125 17.70 -10.19 1.27
N ASP A 126 18.30 -10.83 0.27
CA ASP A 126 19.67 -10.55 -0.13
C ASP A 126 19.80 -9.16 -0.77
N LEU A 127 18.82 -8.73 -1.58
CA LEU A 127 18.75 -7.37 -2.11
C LEU A 127 18.67 -6.32 -1.00
N LEU A 128 17.84 -6.54 0.03
CA LEU A 128 17.71 -5.63 1.17
C LEU A 128 19.02 -5.53 1.96
N ARG A 129 19.68 -6.68 2.22
CA ARG A 129 20.99 -6.70 2.90
C ARG A 129 22.08 -6.00 2.08
N GLY A 130 22.12 -6.22 0.77
CA GLY A 130 23.06 -5.57 -0.13
C GLY A 130 22.86 -4.05 -0.22
N ARG A 131 21.61 -3.58 -0.09
CA ARG A 131 21.29 -2.14 -0.06
C ARG A 131 21.67 -1.48 1.26
N GLU A 132 21.48 -2.17 2.38
CA GLU A 132 21.87 -1.67 3.72
C GLU A 132 23.40 -1.53 3.86
N GLY A 133 24.16 -2.45 3.26
CA GLY A 133 25.63 -2.38 3.22
C GLY A 133 26.21 -1.32 2.28
N ASN A 134 25.40 -0.73 1.40
CA ASN A 134 25.81 0.32 0.45
C ASN A 134 25.14 1.69 0.77
N GLY A 135 24.70 1.87 2.02
CA GLY A 135 24.14 3.13 2.50
C GLY A 135 25.19 4.25 2.55
N PRO A 136 24.78 5.53 2.68
CA PRO A 136 25.65 6.71 2.61
C PRO A 136 26.72 6.82 3.72
N ALA A 137 26.88 5.80 4.56
CA ALA A 137 27.88 5.75 5.63
C ALA A 137 29.31 5.51 5.11
N ASP A 138 29.46 4.99 3.88
CA ASP A 138 30.77 4.72 3.26
C ASP A 138 31.29 5.87 2.37
N MET A 139 30.65 7.05 2.43
CA MET A 139 31.01 8.24 1.63
C MET A 139 31.37 9.47 2.49
N LEU A 140 31.98 9.24 3.66
CA LEU A 140 32.58 10.26 4.54
C LEU A 140 33.95 9.79 5.05
#